data_AF-S9UFT1-F1
#
_entry.id   AF-S9UFT1-F1
#
_cell.length_a   1.000
_cell.length_b   1.000
_cell.length_c   1.000
_cell.angle_alpha   90.00
_cell.angle_beta   90.00
_cell.angle_gamma   90.00
#
_symmetry.space_group_name_H-M   'P 1'
#
loop_
_entity.id
_entity.type
_entity.pdbx_description
1 polymer ?
#
loop_
_entity_poly.entity_id
_entity_poly.type
_entity_poly.pdbx_seq_one_letter_code
_entity_poly.pdbx_strand_id
1 'polypeptide(L)'
;MLRRGDVLLTPSLWRWSFSYVRRWPPLPHALLLSRRLASTSTERPTSPHRKDSHFTAPPNVGAGRAPGQEANPFKSWEHMSHKWLLLMCAGCLAAGILAGQFVEVDETKLKPKFSKMDVIEAASKEFEFRPDLAATCIRVVFVLAARRAGFAADTIDESCAVVEGLTDVAGVMNFLMNRFNGSMEDISSLAAIAGIKYLKGPYKGILDQWQWGRNDTDAAPPRNVPKNAAVKTFSIPTILKALGDLTDEECVALLACHSVGEFHETVSGVDGATHTGKRYTLSNEYYKFILDHEKSFKPLEVLPTEDNKHIKTLPTTLVHTKVAVGGTRKKRECVFNRGELDILLKNKAWRSIVVRFASDEGEWQRAFESGFTKLIDSHFKRLRVYSEPDET
;
A
#
# COMPACT_ATOMS: atom_id res chain seq x y z
N MET A 1 -0.59 -58.51 23.03
CA MET A 1 -1.89 -58.07 23.61
C MET A 1 -1.67 -56.69 24.16
N LEU A 2 -2.27 -55.56 23.79
CA LEU A 2 -3.40 -55.12 22.93
C LEU A 2 -3.03 -53.66 22.56
N ARG A 3 -2.65 -53.32 21.32
CA ARG A 3 -3.45 -52.68 20.24
C ARG A 3 -4.64 -51.77 20.62
N ARG A 4 -4.63 -50.60 19.95
CA ARG A 4 -5.69 -49.74 19.39
C ARG A 4 -6.13 -48.51 20.20
N GLY A 5 -6.08 -47.38 19.50
CA GLY A 5 -6.70 -46.10 19.83
C GLY A 5 -6.32 -44.99 18.84
N ASP A 6 -6.41 -45.27 17.53
CA ASP A 6 -6.30 -44.25 16.48
C ASP A 6 -7.44 -43.25 16.63
N VAL A 7 -7.12 -41.95 16.74
CA VAL A 7 -8.06 -40.86 16.48
C VAL A 7 -7.56 -40.11 15.26
N LEU A 8 -8.14 -40.48 14.13
CA LEU A 8 -8.12 -39.74 12.87
C LEU A 8 -8.82 -38.38 13.10
N LEU A 9 -8.07 -37.29 13.11
CA LEU A 9 -8.63 -35.96 12.88
C LEU A 9 -8.62 -35.70 11.38
N THR A 10 -9.82 -35.75 10.80
CA THR A 10 -10.11 -35.35 9.44
C THR A 10 -9.91 -33.83 9.28
N PRO A 11 -9.32 -33.35 8.17
CA PRO A 11 -9.34 -31.93 7.86
C PRO A 11 -10.72 -31.59 7.27
N SER A 12 -11.58 -30.99 8.10
CA SER A 12 -12.83 -30.42 7.62
C SER A 12 -12.54 -29.14 6.83
N LEU A 13 -12.97 -29.18 5.58
CA LEU A 13 -13.01 -28.11 4.60
C LEU A 13 -13.59 -26.81 5.17
N TRP A 14 -12.73 -25.81 5.34
CA TRP A 14 -13.12 -24.40 5.35
C TRP A 14 -12.44 -23.70 4.18
N ARG A 15 -12.97 -23.94 2.97
CA ARG A 15 -12.71 -23.09 1.80
C ARG A 15 -13.51 -21.80 1.96
N TRP A 16 -12.89 -20.74 2.46
CA TRP A 16 -13.38 -19.39 2.22
C TRP A 16 -12.88 -18.94 0.85
N SER A 17 -13.73 -19.14 -0.15
CA SER A 17 -13.56 -18.50 -1.46
C SER A 17 -13.83 -17.00 -1.31
N PHE A 18 -12.78 -16.18 -1.24
CA PHE A 18 -12.91 -14.74 -1.45
C PHE A 18 -12.53 -14.39 -2.89
N SER A 19 -13.54 -14.47 -3.75
CA SER A 19 -13.58 -13.68 -4.99
C SER A 19 -14.18 -12.33 -4.63
N TYR A 20 -13.36 -11.27 -4.54
CA TYR A 20 -13.85 -9.89 -4.56
C TYR A 20 -13.08 -9.06 -5.57
N VAL A 21 -13.19 -9.46 -6.83
CA VAL A 21 -13.11 -8.53 -7.96
C VAL A 21 -14.51 -7.93 -8.08
N ARG A 22 -14.70 -6.67 -7.65
CA ARG A 22 -15.94 -5.93 -7.92
C ARG A 22 -16.06 -5.67 -9.42
N ARG A 23 -16.70 -6.60 -10.14
CA ARG A 23 -17.45 -6.28 -11.37
C ARG A 23 -18.88 -5.92 -10.93
N TRP A 24 -19.30 -4.72 -11.30
CA TRP A 24 -20.70 -4.28 -11.18
C TRP A 24 -21.61 -5.19 -12.04
N PRO A 25 -22.74 -5.68 -11.53
CA PRO A 25 -23.79 -6.24 -12.37
C PRO A 25 -24.73 -5.13 -12.88
N PRO A 26 -25.33 -5.29 -14.07
CA PRO A 26 -26.34 -4.37 -14.59
C PRO A 26 -27.66 -4.53 -13.82
N LEU A 27 -28.38 -3.41 -13.67
CA LEU A 27 -29.70 -3.32 -13.04
C LEU A 27 -30.71 -4.33 -13.66
N PRO A 28 -31.50 -5.05 -12.85
CA PRO A 28 -32.58 -5.88 -13.37
C PRO A 28 -33.83 -5.05 -13.67
N HIS A 29 -34.42 -5.33 -14.84
CA HIS A 29 -35.79 -5.01 -15.21
C HIS A 29 -36.77 -5.49 -14.13
N ALA A 30 -37.51 -4.57 -13.52
CA ALA A 30 -38.66 -4.91 -12.70
C ALA A 30 -39.90 -5.09 -13.58
N LEU A 31 -40.39 -6.34 -13.61
CA LEU A 31 -41.68 -6.74 -14.13
C LEU A 31 -42.81 -6.22 -13.22
N LEU A 32 -43.77 -5.56 -13.86
CA LEU A 32 -45.22 -5.66 -13.68
C LEU A 32 -45.74 -6.17 -12.32
N LEU A 33 -46.28 -5.25 -11.51
CA LEU A 33 -47.37 -5.54 -10.57
C LEU A 33 -48.46 -4.47 -10.72
N SER A 34 -49.48 -4.82 -11.49
CA SER A 34 -50.74 -4.09 -11.59
C SER A 34 -51.46 -4.11 -10.24
N ARG A 35 -51.56 -2.96 -9.58
CA ARG A 35 -52.53 -2.74 -8.51
C ARG A 35 -53.59 -1.75 -9.00
N ARG A 36 -54.77 -2.30 -9.31
CA ARG A 36 -56.00 -1.56 -9.55
C ARG A 36 -56.31 -0.71 -8.31
N LEU A 37 -56.32 0.60 -8.47
CA LEU A 37 -57.12 1.48 -7.63
C LEU A 37 -58.19 2.09 -8.54
N ALA A 38 -59.43 1.67 -8.27
CA ALA A 38 -60.61 2.29 -8.79
C ALA A 38 -60.81 3.62 -8.06
N SER A 39 -60.84 4.72 -8.80
CA SER A 39 -61.49 5.96 -8.35
C SER A 39 -62.18 6.60 -9.54
N THR A 40 -63.49 6.40 -9.58
CA THR A 40 -64.54 7.36 -9.94
C THR A 40 -64.30 8.25 -11.17
N SER A 41 -65.04 7.88 -12.22
CA SER A 41 -65.46 8.73 -13.33
C SER A 41 -66.04 10.07 -12.86
N THR A 42 -65.54 11.16 -13.42
CA THR A 42 -66.33 12.38 -13.61
C THR A 42 -66.09 12.86 -15.03
N GLU A 43 -67.16 12.90 -15.80
CA GLU A 43 -67.16 13.32 -17.20
C GLU A 43 -67.04 14.85 -17.35
N ARG A 44 -66.25 15.24 -18.37
CA ARG A 44 -66.32 16.45 -19.24
C ARG A 44 -65.78 17.79 -18.69
N PRO A 45 -65.24 18.69 -19.55
CA PRO A 45 -65.45 18.80 -21.00
C PRO A 45 -64.20 18.77 -21.89
N THR A 46 -64.41 18.39 -23.15
CA THR A 46 -63.49 18.55 -24.28
C THR A 46 -63.08 20.00 -24.45
N SER A 47 -61.79 20.30 -24.26
CA SER A 47 -61.14 21.54 -24.69
C SER A 47 -60.42 21.28 -26.02
N PRO A 48 -60.33 22.28 -26.91
CA PRO A 48 -59.76 22.11 -28.24
C PRO A 48 -58.28 21.76 -28.12
N HIS A 49 -57.82 20.80 -28.94
CA HIS A 49 -56.43 20.37 -29.09
C HIS A 49 -55.43 21.52 -28.82
N ARG A 50 -54.82 21.49 -27.63
CA ARG A 50 -53.58 22.22 -27.39
C ARG A 50 -52.54 21.50 -28.25
N LYS A 51 -51.95 22.18 -29.22
CA LYS A 51 -50.75 21.69 -29.92
C LYS A 51 -49.77 21.23 -28.84
N ASP A 52 -49.44 19.94 -28.84
CA ASP A 52 -48.37 19.40 -28.02
C ASP A 52 -47.10 20.20 -28.33
N SER A 53 -46.71 21.06 -27.39
CA SER A 53 -45.48 21.82 -27.49
C SER A 53 -44.33 20.88 -27.16
N HIS A 54 -43.93 20.08 -28.14
CA HIS A 54 -42.76 19.22 -28.03
C HIS A 54 -41.52 20.10 -27.82
N PHE A 55 -40.86 19.92 -26.67
CA PHE A 55 -39.59 20.58 -26.38
C PHE A 55 -38.53 20.00 -27.33
N THR A 56 -38.07 20.82 -28.27
CA THR A 56 -37.02 20.48 -29.22
C THR A 56 -35.68 20.98 -28.68
N ALA A 57 -34.64 20.15 -28.79
CA ALA A 57 -33.31 20.52 -28.34
C ALA A 57 -32.76 21.72 -29.14
N PRO A 58 -32.04 22.67 -28.50
CA PRO A 58 -31.42 23.78 -29.21
C PRO A 58 -30.34 23.28 -30.19
N PRO A 59 -30.01 24.05 -31.24
CA PRO A 59 -29.17 23.59 -32.35
C PRO A 59 -27.72 23.19 -31.98
N ASN A 60 -27.25 23.52 -30.78
CA ASN A 60 -25.91 23.20 -30.28
C ASN A 60 -25.95 22.20 -29.11
N VAL A 61 -26.52 21.02 -29.34
CA VAL A 61 -26.38 19.88 -28.41
C VAL A 61 -25.01 19.23 -28.58
N GLY A 62 -24.36 18.89 -27.45
CA GLY A 62 -23.04 18.23 -27.45
C GLY A 62 -23.04 16.88 -28.15
N ALA A 63 -21.85 16.29 -28.35
CA ALA A 63 -21.65 15.07 -29.12
C ALA A 63 -22.62 13.94 -28.70
N GLY A 64 -23.51 13.53 -29.61
CA GLY A 64 -24.45 12.42 -29.40
C GLY A 64 -25.91 12.63 -29.86
N ARG A 65 -26.31 13.78 -30.42
CA ARG A 65 -27.66 13.99 -31.00
C ARG A 65 -27.63 14.65 -32.38
N ALA A 66 -28.64 14.33 -33.21
CA ALA A 66 -28.95 15.04 -34.45
C ALA A 66 -29.90 16.24 -34.17
N PRO A 67 -29.82 17.33 -34.96
CA PRO A 67 -30.71 18.48 -34.81
C PRO A 67 -32.19 18.08 -34.91
N GLY A 68 -33.03 18.55 -33.97
CA GLY A 68 -34.49 18.33 -34.00
C GLY A 68 -35.01 17.10 -33.27
N GLN A 69 -34.15 16.33 -32.58
CA GLN A 69 -34.61 15.17 -31.79
C GLN A 69 -35.37 15.60 -30.53
N GLU A 70 -36.54 14.98 -30.32
CA GLU A 70 -37.46 15.24 -29.21
C GLU A 70 -36.79 15.01 -27.84
N ALA A 71 -36.98 15.94 -26.91
CA ALA A 71 -36.29 15.96 -25.62
C ALA A 71 -37.18 15.35 -24.52
N ASN A 72 -36.63 14.41 -23.73
CA ASN A 72 -37.37 13.79 -22.63
C ASN A 72 -37.42 14.76 -21.43
N PRO A 73 -38.61 15.22 -20.98
CA PRO A 73 -38.75 16.23 -19.93
C PRO A 73 -38.29 15.75 -18.54
N PHE A 74 -38.11 14.44 -18.34
CA PHE A 74 -37.72 13.86 -17.05
C PHE A 74 -36.19 13.70 -16.85
N LYS A 75 -35.38 14.16 -17.81
CA LYS A 75 -33.91 14.16 -17.72
C LYS A 75 -33.34 15.57 -17.87
N SER A 76 -33.51 16.40 -16.84
CA SER A 76 -33.08 17.81 -16.80
C SER A 76 -31.59 18.04 -17.13
N TRP A 77 -30.72 17.07 -16.83
CA TRP A 77 -29.29 17.14 -17.12
C TRP A 77 -28.97 17.09 -18.62
N GLU A 78 -29.83 16.49 -19.45
CA GLU A 78 -29.65 16.40 -20.90
C GLU A 78 -30.01 17.70 -21.63
N HIS A 79 -30.64 18.67 -20.94
CA HIS A 79 -31.10 19.96 -21.50
C HIS A 79 -30.24 21.15 -21.08
N MET A 80 -29.30 20.95 -20.16
CA MET A 80 -28.39 21.99 -19.72
C MET A 80 -27.17 22.03 -20.63
N SER A 81 -26.96 23.16 -21.32
CA SER A 81 -25.68 23.39 -21.99
C SER A 81 -24.56 23.32 -20.94
N HIS A 82 -23.42 22.72 -21.30
CA HIS A 82 -22.27 22.61 -20.40
C HIS A 82 -21.84 23.97 -19.82
N LYS A 83 -22.05 25.06 -20.60
CA LYS A 83 -21.84 26.44 -20.17
C LYS A 83 -22.75 26.86 -19.01
N TRP A 84 -24.01 26.42 -18.99
CA TRP A 84 -24.98 26.72 -17.93
C TRP A 84 -24.68 25.95 -16.65
N LEU A 85 -24.23 24.70 -16.77
CA LEU A 85 -23.76 23.92 -15.61
C LEU A 85 -22.54 24.58 -14.96
N LEU A 86 -21.56 24.99 -15.78
CA LEU A 86 -20.39 25.74 -15.30
C LEU A 86 -20.78 27.07 -14.67
N LEU A 87 -21.73 27.81 -15.25
CA LEU A 87 -22.24 29.06 -14.68
C LEU A 87 -22.93 28.84 -13.34
N MET A 88 -23.72 27.78 -13.19
CA MET A 88 -24.34 27.39 -11.92
C MET A 88 -23.30 26.99 -10.88
N CYS A 89 -22.32 26.17 -11.24
CA CYS A 89 -21.23 25.80 -10.34
C CYS A 89 -20.43 27.04 -9.90
N ALA A 90 -20.10 27.93 -10.82
CA ALA A 90 -19.42 29.20 -10.51
C ALA A 90 -20.29 30.11 -9.65
N GLY A 91 -21.60 30.17 -9.91
CA GLY A 91 -22.57 30.92 -9.11
C GLY A 91 -22.72 30.38 -7.69
N CYS A 92 -22.78 29.06 -7.51
CA CYS A 92 -22.78 28.42 -6.19
C CYS A 92 -21.46 28.63 -5.46
N LEU A 93 -20.33 28.57 -6.17
CA LEU A 93 -19.01 28.83 -5.60
C LEU A 93 -18.90 30.29 -5.15
N ALA A 94 -19.30 31.24 -6.00
CA ALA A 94 -19.30 32.67 -5.71
C ALA A 94 -20.30 33.04 -4.60
N ALA A 95 -21.48 32.41 -4.57
CA ALA A 95 -22.44 32.55 -3.49
C ALA A 95 -21.90 31.99 -2.17
N GLY A 96 -21.18 30.86 -2.19
CA GLY A 96 -20.46 30.32 -1.02
C GLY A 96 -19.35 31.26 -0.52
N ILE A 97 -18.62 31.89 -1.45
CA ILE A 97 -17.62 32.93 -1.14
C ILE A 97 -18.28 34.16 -0.51
N LEU A 98 -19.37 34.67 -1.09
CA LEU A 98 -20.06 35.88 -0.63
C LEU A 98 -20.86 35.66 0.65
N ALA A 99 -21.39 34.47 0.88
CA ALA A 99 -22.10 34.12 2.10
C ALA A 99 -21.17 33.90 3.31
N GLY A 100 -19.85 34.01 3.14
CA GLY A 100 -18.88 33.79 4.21
C GLY A 100 -18.90 32.35 4.75
N GLN A 101 -19.47 31.40 4.00
CA GLN A 101 -19.68 30.01 4.41
C GLN A 101 -18.52 29.08 4.02
N PHE A 102 -17.36 29.62 3.67
CA PHE A 102 -16.14 28.89 3.95
C PHE A 102 -15.91 28.97 5.45
N VAL A 103 -16.46 27.99 6.18
CA VAL A 103 -15.87 27.64 7.46
C VAL A 103 -14.45 27.24 7.12
N GLU A 104 -13.48 28.14 7.32
CA GLU A 104 -12.09 27.75 7.37
C GLU A 104 -12.02 26.66 8.44
N VAL A 105 -11.92 25.41 7.99
CA VAL A 105 -11.69 24.30 8.89
C VAL A 105 -10.29 24.55 9.42
N ASP A 106 -10.24 25.04 10.65
CA ASP A 106 -9.00 25.22 11.36
C ASP A 106 -8.32 23.86 11.50
N GLU A 107 -7.41 23.55 10.57
CA GLU A 107 -6.75 22.26 10.50
C GLU A 107 -5.94 21.97 11.77
N THR A 108 -5.60 23.01 12.55
CA THR A 108 -4.91 22.88 13.84
C THR A 108 -5.81 22.36 14.96
N LYS A 109 -7.14 22.45 14.79
CA LYS A 109 -8.14 21.92 15.73
C LYS A 109 -8.60 20.52 15.38
N LEU A 110 -8.25 20.00 14.20
CA LEU A 110 -8.57 18.64 13.83
C LEU A 110 -7.74 17.68 14.67
N LYS A 111 -8.41 16.72 15.31
CA LYS A 111 -7.77 15.67 16.08
C LYS A 111 -7.98 14.31 15.42
N PRO A 112 -7.01 13.39 15.52
CA PRO A 112 -7.21 12.01 15.11
C PRO A 112 -8.30 11.35 15.95
N LYS A 113 -8.93 10.29 15.42
CA LYS A 113 -9.99 9.55 16.13
C LYS A 113 -9.46 8.53 17.15
N PHE A 114 -8.16 8.26 17.12
CA PHE A 114 -7.51 7.21 17.88
C PHE A 114 -6.14 7.70 18.37
N SER A 115 -5.67 7.14 19.48
CA SER A 115 -4.29 7.36 19.90
C SER A 115 -3.35 6.52 19.05
N LYS A 116 -2.25 7.14 18.56
CA LYS A 116 -1.21 6.41 17.84
C LYS A 116 -0.54 5.33 18.71
N MET A 117 -0.48 5.55 20.02
CA MET A 117 0.10 4.60 20.98
C MET A 117 -0.74 3.33 21.10
N ASP A 118 -2.07 3.48 21.14
CA ASP A 118 -2.99 2.35 21.24
C ASP A 118 -2.93 1.44 20.00
N VAL A 119 -2.80 2.04 18.81
CA VAL A 119 -2.62 1.29 17.55
C VAL A 119 -1.31 0.50 17.59
N ILE A 120 -0.23 1.13 18.05
CA ILE A 120 1.08 0.48 18.17
C ILE A 120 1.05 -0.67 19.18
N GLU A 121 0.37 -0.49 20.32
CA GLU A 121 0.24 -1.54 21.32
C GLU A 121 -0.59 -2.71 20.78
N ALA A 122 -1.71 -2.44 20.13
CA ALA A 122 -2.54 -3.47 19.50
C ALA A 122 -1.77 -4.25 18.43
N ALA A 123 -1.03 -3.56 17.55
CA ALA A 123 -0.19 -4.21 16.55
C ALA A 123 0.93 -5.04 17.20
N SER A 124 1.56 -4.52 18.26
CA SER A 124 2.61 -5.24 19.00
C SER A 124 2.09 -6.54 19.60
N LYS A 125 0.85 -6.56 20.13
CA LYS A 125 0.19 -7.77 20.63
C LYS A 125 -0.01 -8.82 19.53
N GLU A 126 -0.41 -8.41 18.33
CA GLU A 126 -0.49 -9.32 17.18
C GLU A 126 0.88 -9.94 16.85
N PHE A 127 1.96 -9.14 16.94
CA PHE A 127 3.32 -9.63 16.69
C PHE A 127 3.85 -10.58 17.78
N GLU A 128 3.31 -10.55 19.00
CA GLU A 128 3.64 -11.55 20.02
C GLU A 128 3.16 -12.95 19.61
N PHE A 129 2.01 -13.06 18.95
CA PHE A 129 1.48 -14.31 18.41
C PHE A 129 2.05 -14.67 17.04
N ARG A 130 2.35 -13.65 16.22
CA ARG A 130 2.89 -13.79 14.86
C ARG A 130 4.13 -12.91 14.66
N PRO A 131 5.30 -13.29 15.22
CA PRO A 131 6.53 -12.48 15.17
C PRO A 131 7.06 -12.24 13.76
N ASP A 132 6.77 -13.16 12.84
CA ASP A 132 7.12 -13.09 11.42
C ASP A 132 6.46 -11.90 10.71
N LEU A 133 5.25 -11.51 11.14
CA LEU A 133 4.49 -10.44 10.50
C LEU A 133 5.02 -9.04 10.81
N ALA A 134 5.83 -8.87 11.88
CA ALA A 134 6.43 -7.58 12.22
C ALA A 134 7.33 -7.06 11.08
N ALA A 135 8.19 -7.91 10.53
CA ALA A 135 9.06 -7.55 9.41
C ALA A 135 8.25 -7.36 8.11
N THR A 136 7.21 -8.16 7.92
CA THR A 136 6.32 -8.03 6.75
C THR A 136 5.51 -6.73 6.79
N CYS A 137 5.13 -6.21 7.97
CA CYS A 137 4.50 -4.88 8.09
C CYS A 137 5.46 -3.75 7.67
N ILE A 138 6.75 -3.87 7.99
CA ILE A 138 7.79 -2.95 7.50
C ILE A 138 7.90 -3.03 5.97
N ARG A 139 7.84 -4.24 5.40
CA ARG A 139 7.81 -4.42 3.94
C ARG A 139 6.57 -3.79 3.32
N VAL A 140 5.39 -3.91 3.95
CA VAL A 140 4.14 -3.35 3.41
C VAL A 140 4.23 -1.86 3.17
N VAL A 141 4.78 -1.08 4.11
CA VAL A 141 4.89 0.37 3.88
C VAL A 141 5.84 0.73 2.74
N PHE A 142 6.91 -0.07 2.52
CA PHE A 142 7.74 0.06 1.33
C PHE A 142 6.96 -0.29 0.06
N VAL A 143 6.19 -1.39 0.05
CA VAL A 143 5.32 -1.77 -1.08
C VAL A 143 4.34 -0.65 -1.40
N LEU A 144 3.65 -0.10 -0.40
CA LEU A 144 2.67 0.97 -0.58
C LEU A 144 3.33 2.26 -1.12
N ALA A 145 4.45 2.68 -0.53
CA ALA A 145 5.20 3.86 -0.99
C ALA A 145 5.73 3.68 -2.42
N ALA A 146 6.32 2.54 -2.73
CA ALA A 146 6.81 2.23 -4.08
C ALA A 146 5.68 2.24 -5.10
N ARG A 147 4.49 1.70 -4.76
CA ARG A 147 3.30 1.75 -5.62
C ARG A 147 2.80 3.18 -5.83
N ARG A 148 2.75 4.01 -4.79
CA ARG A 148 2.42 5.44 -4.93
C ARG A 148 3.41 6.19 -5.82
N ALA A 149 4.68 5.80 -5.78
CA ALA A 149 5.73 6.36 -6.64
C ALA A 149 5.78 5.78 -8.07
N GLY A 150 4.92 4.81 -8.41
CA GLY A 150 4.89 4.16 -9.73
C GLY A 150 5.93 3.04 -9.92
N PHE A 151 6.49 2.50 -8.85
CA PHE A 151 7.49 1.42 -8.85
C PHE A 151 6.94 0.11 -8.27
N ALA A 152 5.70 -0.25 -8.62
CA ALA A 152 5.16 -1.58 -8.31
C ALA A 152 6.01 -2.64 -9.01
N ALA A 153 6.61 -3.57 -8.26
CA ALA A 153 7.53 -4.57 -8.80
C ALA A 153 6.79 -5.86 -9.20
N ASP A 154 7.22 -6.48 -10.30
CA ASP A 154 6.75 -7.80 -10.73
C ASP A 154 7.70 -8.93 -10.30
N THR A 155 8.93 -8.58 -9.88
CA THR A 155 9.97 -9.53 -9.47
C THR A 155 10.86 -8.93 -8.39
N ILE A 156 11.33 -9.78 -7.48
CA ILE A 156 12.28 -9.38 -6.44
C ILE A 156 13.69 -9.06 -6.98
N ASP A 157 13.96 -9.36 -8.25
CA ASP A 157 15.17 -8.89 -8.94
C ASP A 157 15.22 -7.35 -9.01
N GLU A 158 14.07 -6.66 -8.95
CA GLU A 158 13.96 -5.20 -8.88
C GLU A 158 13.87 -4.70 -7.43
N SER A 159 12.88 -5.18 -6.68
CA SER A 159 12.72 -4.87 -5.25
C SER A 159 11.67 -5.78 -4.60
N CYS A 160 11.58 -5.76 -3.27
CA CYS A 160 10.52 -6.47 -2.52
C CYS A 160 9.14 -5.79 -2.56
N ALA A 161 8.93 -4.80 -3.44
CA ALA A 161 7.67 -4.10 -3.69
C ALA A 161 6.64 -4.93 -4.50
N VAL A 162 6.66 -6.25 -4.31
CA VAL A 162 5.78 -7.23 -4.92
C VAL A 162 4.55 -7.48 -4.02
N VAL A 163 3.42 -7.85 -4.62
CA VAL A 163 2.13 -7.98 -3.90
C VAL A 163 1.93 -9.35 -3.25
N GLU A 164 2.77 -10.32 -3.62
CA GLU A 164 2.79 -11.67 -3.12
C GLU A 164 3.18 -11.71 -1.63
N GLY A 165 2.65 -12.70 -0.90
CA GLY A 165 2.98 -12.91 0.52
C GLY A 165 2.47 -11.81 1.47
N LEU A 166 1.37 -11.13 1.12
CA LEU A 166 0.77 -10.05 1.93
C LEU A 166 -0.55 -10.42 2.60
N THR A 167 -1.07 -11.63 2.38
CA THR A 167 -2.39 -12.05 2.86
C THR A 167 -2.51 -12.01 4.39
N ASP A 168 -1.51 -12.54 5.10
CA ASP A 168 -1.55 -12.59 6.57
C ASP A 168 -1.47 -11.20 7.19
N VAL A 169 -0.62 -10.32 6.63
CA VAL A 169 -0.53 -8.92 7.07
C VAL A 169 -1.82 -8.16 6.76
N ALA A 170 -2.49 -8.43 5.64
CA ALA A 170 -3.80 -7.85 5.36
C ALA A 170 -4.83 -8.19 6.45
N GLY A 171 -4.75 -9.39 7.04
CA GLY A 171 -5.55 -9.77 8.22
C GLY A 171 -5.32 -8.86 9.42
N VAL A 172 -4.04 -8.62 9.77
CA VAL A 172 -3.64 -7.69 10.85
C VAL A 172 -4.13 -6.27 10.57
N MET A 173 -3.93 -5.77 9.35
CA MET A 173 -4.36 -4.42 8.95
C MET A 173 -5.88 -4.26 9.03
N ASN A 174 -6.64 -5.25 8.57
CA ASN A 174 -8.11 -5.26 8.66
C ASN A 174 -8.59 -5.24 10.12
N PHE A 175 -7.93 -6.01 11.00
CA PHE A 175 -8.23 -5.99 12.43
C PHE A 175 -8.02 -4.59 13.03
N LEU A 176 -6.84 -3.98 12.79
CA LEU A 176 -6.51 -2.66 13.31
C LEU A 176 -7.44 -1.57 12.75
N MET A 177 -7.71 -1.59 11.45
CA MET A 177 -8.60 -0.64 10.79
C MET A 177 -10.02 -0.70 11.38
N ASN A 178 -10.57 -1.91 11.56
CA ASN A 178 -11.90 -2.08 12.15
C ASN A 178 -11.95 -1.66 13.62
N ARG A 179 -10.87 -1.89 14.38
CA ARG A 179 -10.79 -1.53 15.80
C ARG A 179 -10.71 -0.02 16.02
N PHE A 180 -9.90 0.67 15.22
CA PHE A 180 -9.59 2.09 15.44
C PHE A 180 -10.31 3.05 14.48
N ASN A 181 -11.05 2.52 13.49
CA ASN A 181 -11.79 3.30 12.50
C ASN A 181 -10.94 4.38 11.79
N GLY A 182 -9.67 4.02 11.52
CA GLY A 182 -8.69 4.85 10.81
C GLY A 182 -8.59 4.51 9.32
N SER A 183 -7.91 5.35 8.54
CA SER A 183 -7.59 5.02 7.15
C SER A 183 -6.57 3.87 7.09
N MET A 184 -6.65 3.06 6.03
CA MET A 184 -5.71 1.94 5.82
C MET A 184 -4.27 2.45 5.74
N GLU A 185 -4.04 3.61 5.13
CA GLU A 185 -2.71 4.20 5.01
C GLU A 185 -2.15 4.70 6.36
N ASP A 186 -2.97 5.32 7.23
CA ASP A 186 -2.50 5.69 8.57
C ASP A 186 -2.23 4.44 9.44
N ILE A 187 -3.14 3.47 9.41
CA ILE A 187 -3.01 2.22 10.17
C ILE A 187 -1.77 1.41 9.73
N SER A 188 -1.53 1.28 8.43
CA SER A 188 -0.37 0.56 7.91
C SER A 188 0.95 1.24 8.27
N SER A 189 0.99 2.59 8.25
CA SER A 189 2.18 3.34 8.70
C SER A 189 2.49 3.10 10.19
N LEU A 190 1.47 3.10 11.06
CA LEU A 190 1.64 2.83 12.49
C LEU A 190 1.98 1.36 12.78
N ALA A 191 1.39 0.41 12.05
CA ALA A 191 1.72 -1.00 12.17
C ALA A 191 3.17 -1.29 11.78
N ALA A 192 3.72 -0.58 10.78
CA ALA A 192 5.13 -0.68 10.43
C ALA A 192 6.04 -0.11 11.53
N ILE A 193 5.68 1.04 12.13
CA ILE A 193 6.39 1.61 13.29
C ILE A 193 6.36 0.63 14.48
N ALA A 194 5.22 -0.02 14.73
CA ALA A 194 5.10 -1.08 15.71
C ALA A 194 6.01 -2.29 15.39
N GLY A 195 6.14 -2.64 14.09
CA GLY A 195 7.06 -3.66 13.63
C GLY A 195 8.52 -3.31 13.94
N ILE A 196 8.93 -2.06 13.68
CA ILE A 196 10.28 -1.57 14.04
C ILE A 196 10.50 -1.67 15.55
N LYS A 197 9.53 -1.21 16.35
CA LYS A 197 9.57 -1.29 17.82
C LYS A 197 9.72 -2.74 18.30
N TYR A 198 8.87 -3.64 17.81
CA TYR A 198 8.89 -5.06 18.17
C TYR A 198 10.24 -5.71 17.84
N LEU A 199 10.81 -5.35 16.69
CA LEU A 199 12.11 -5.83 16.22
C LEU A 199 13.30 -5.04 16.78
N LYS A 200 13.10 -4.25 17.84
CA LYS A 200 14.14 -3.49 18.56
C LYS A 200 14.90 -2.48 17.70
N GLY A 201 14.28 -1.98 16.62
CA GLY A 201 14.85 -0.94 15.76
C GLY A 201 14.62 0.47 16.29
N PRO A 202 15.23 1.49 15.66
CA PRO A 202 15.04 2.90 16.00
C PRO A 202 13.67 3.38 15.47
N TYR A 203 12.71 3.54 16.38
CA TYR A 203 11.34 3.93 16.04
C TYR A 203 10.90 5.26 16.67
N LYS A 204 11.64 5.78 17.65
CA LYS A 204 11.18 6.89 18.51
C LYS A 204 11.10 8.19 17.70
N GLY A 205 12.14 8.51 16.94
CA GLY A 205 12.15 9.71 16.09
C GLY A 205 11.05 9.67 15.04
N ILE A 206 10.78 8.49 14.46
CA ILE A 206 9.70 8.28 13.48
C ILE A 206 8.33 8.52 14.14
N LEU A 207 8.12 7.93 15.33
CA LEU A 207 6.86 8.03 16.05
C LEU A 207 6.58 9.45 16.54
N ASP A 208 7.60 10.16 17.02
CA ASP A 208 7.48 11.53 17.51
C ASP A 208 7.11 12.48 16.37
N GLN A 209 7.65 12.26 15.17
CA GLN A 209 7.36 13.05 13.97
C GLN A 209 6.17 12.55 13.15
N TRP A 210 5.54 11.44 13.58
CA TRP A 210 4.44 10.83 12.81
C TRP A 210 3.29 11.80 12.62
N GLN A 211 2.92 12.00 11.36
CA GLN A 211 1.77 12.81 10.93
C GLN A 211 0.60 11.89 10.56
N TRP A 212 -0.62 12.43 10.59
CA TRP A 212 -1.85 11.69 10.29
C TRP A 212 -2.63 12.32 9.13
N GLY A 213 -3.67 11.63 8.65
CA GLY A 213 -4.53 12.11 7.57
C GLY A 213 -4.14 11.57 6.20
N ARG A 214 -3.47 10.41 6.13
CA ARG A 214 -3.24 9.73 4.85
C ARG A 214 -4.57 9.28 4.27
N ASN A 215 -4.82 9.67 3.02
CA ASN A 215 -6.09 9.37 2.34
C ASN A 215 -6.01 8.00 1.66
N ASP A 216 -7.03 7.18 1.87
CA ASP A 216 -7.20 5.95 1.11
C ASP A 216 -7.71 6.31 -0.30
N THR A 217 -6.89 6.08 -1.32
CA THR A 217 -7.23 6.36 -2.72
C THR A 217 -7.49 5.06 -3.47
N ASP A 218 -8.60 4.99 -4.20
CA ASP A 218 -9.02 3.78 -4.93
C ASP A 218 -8.15 3.46 -6.16
N ALA A 219 -7.42 4.44 -6.70
CA ALA A 219 -6.63 4.28 -7.92
C ALA A 219 -5.13 4.24 -7.63
N ALA A 220 -4.50 3.11 -7.93
CA ALA A 220 -3.04 3.00 -7.92
C ALA A 220 -2.45 3.77 -9.12
N PRO A 221 -1.38 4.57 -8.93
CA PRO A 221 -0.66 5.17 -10.03
C PRO A 221 -0.14 4.11 -11.02
N PRO A 222 -0.08 4.42 -12.33
CA PRO A 222 0.47 3.51 -13.31
C PRO A 222 1.97 3.27 -13.05
N ARG A 223 2.46 2.09 -13.45
CA ARG A 223 3.89 1.76 -13.37
C ARG A 223 4.70 2.68 -14.28
N ASN A 224 5.81 3.22 -13.76
CA ASN A 224 6.76 4.01 -14.51
C ASN A 224 7.41 3.17 -15.62
N VAL A 225 7.67 3.81 -16.76
CA VAL A 225 8.34 3.17 -17.90
C VAL A 225 9.81 3.59 -17.93
N PRO A 226 10.77 2.65 -17.93
CA PRO A 226 12.18 2.97 -18.08
C PRO A 226 12.44 3.77 -19.36
N LYS A 227 13.34 4.76 -19.30
CA LYS A 227 13.70 5.57 -20.49
C LYS A 227 14.31 4.73 -21.61
N ASN A 228 15.01 3.65 -21.24
CA ASN A 228 15.59 2.70 -22.19
C ASN A 228 14.72 1.43 -22.20
N ALA A 229 14.13 1.12 -23.36
CA ALA A 229 13.26 -0.05 -23.54
C ALA A 229 13.95 -1.40 -23.28
N ALA A 230 15.28 -1.46 -23.32
CA ALA A 230 16.04 -2.67 -22.99
C ALA A 230 16.14 -2.92 -21.48
N VAL A 231 15.95 -1.89 -20.65
CA VAL A 231 16.01 -1.99 -19.20
C VAL A 231 14.66 -2.50 -18.69
N LYS A 232 14.66 -3.69 -18.09
CA LYS A 232 13.45 -4.33 -17.56
C LYS A 232 13.19 -4.01 -16.10
N THR A 233 14.23 -3.66 -15.34
CA THR A 233 14.17 -3.37 -13.90
C THR A 233 14.83 -2.04 -13.60
N PHE A 234 14.24 -1.26 -12.68
CA PHE A 234 14.82 -0.01 -12.21
C PHE A 234 15.97 -0.25 -11.24
N SER A 235 16.91 0.70 -11.18
CA SER A 235 18.00 0.65 -10.20
C SER A 235 17.50 0.99 -8.80
N ILE A 236 18.13 0.41 -7.77
CA ILE A 236 17.80 0.68 -6.36
C ILE A 236 17.81 2.19 -6.03
N PRO A 237 18.85 2.98 -6.41
CA PRO A 237 18.83 4.42 -6.18
C PRO A 237 17.64 5.12 -6.85
N THR A 238 17.23 4.70 -8.05
CA THR A 238 16.08 5.28 -8.75
C THR A 238 14.78 5.07 -7.96
N ILE A 239 14.57 3.86 -7.45
CA ILE A 239 13.38 3.51 -6.68
C ILE A 239 13.39 4.29 -5.36
N LEU A 240 14.45 4.18 -4.57
CA LEU A 240 14.51 4.76 -3.23
C LEU A 240 14.43 6.29 -3.23
N LYS A 241 15.12 6.97 -4.15
CA LYS A 241 15.06 8.43 -4.24
C LYS A 241 13.66 8.95 -4.58
N ALA A 242 12.84 8.16 -5.27
CA ALA A 242 11.46 8.52 -5.57
C ALA A 242 10.51 8.41 -4.36
N LEU A 243 10.97 7.86 -3.23
CA LEU A 243 10.18 7.66 -2.00
C LEU A 243 10.33 8.85 -1.04
N GLY A 244 10.13 10.07 -1.55
CA GLY A 244 10.21 11.30 -0.77
C GLY A 244 11.56 12.02 -0.86
N ASP A 245 12.19 12.00 -2.03
CA ASP A 245 13.46 12.70 -2.32
C ASP A 245 14.56 12.34 -1.32
N LEU A 246 14.69 11.04 -1.04
CA LEU A 246 15.66 10.52 -0.11
C LEU A 246 17.09 10.87 -0.54
N THR A 247 17.90 11.28 0.42
CA THR A 247 19.35 11.40 0.22
C THR A 247 20.00 10.03 0.04
N ASP A 248 21.22 9.97 -0.50
CA ASP A 248 21.96 8.70 -0.60
C ASP A 248 22.16 8.05 0.78
N GLU A 249 22.35 8.84 1.83
CA GLU A 249 22.49 8.38 3.21
C GLU A 249 21.20 7.72 3.72
N GLU A 250 20.05 8.35 3.50
CA GLU A 250 18.74 7.79 3.87
C GLU A 250 18.41 6.55 3.04
N CYS A 251 18.75 6.53 1.75
CA CYS A 251 18.57 5.36 0.89
C CYS A 251 19.36 4.16 1.41
N VAL A 252 20.64 4.36 1.72
CA VAL A 252 21.48 3.30 2.29
C VAL A 252 20.96 2.90 3.67
N ALA A 253 20.54 3.86 4.51
CA ALA A 253 20.01 3.60 5.85
C ALA A 253 18.78 2.68 5.83
N LEU A 254 17.84 2.92 4.91
CA LEU A 254 16.62 2.12 4.77
C LEU A 254 16.88 0.65 4.40
N LEU A 255 17.98 0.35 3.70
CA LEU A 255 18.33 -1.04 3.35
C LEU A 255 18.63 -1.90 4.59
N ALA A 256 18.92 -1.31 5.76
CA ALA A 256 19.03 -2.06 7.01
C ALA A 256 17.73 -2.73 7.45
N CYS A 257 16.57 -2.41 6.86
CA CYS A 257 15.35 -3.22 7.01
C CYS A 257 15.58 -4.69 6.64
N HIS A 258 16.56 -4.99 5.78
CA HIS A 258 16.94 -6.36 5.46
C HIS A 258 17.68 -7.09 6.59
N SER A 259 18.06 -6.42 7.69
CA SER A 259 18.58 -7.09 8.89
C SER A 259 17.55 -7.98 9.61
N VAL A 260 16.27 -7.82 9.27
CA VAL A 260 15.14 -8.56 9.84
C VAL A 260 14.33 -9.28 8.75
N GLY A 261 13.45 -10.18 9.20
CA GLY A 261 12.60 -10.97 8.31
C GLY A 261 13.35 -12.09 7.59
N GLU A 262 12.65 -12.74 6.66
CA GLU A 262 13.14 -13.89 5.91
C GLU A 262 12.55 -13.96 4.50
N PHE A 263 13.20 -14.75 3.65
CA PHE A 263 12.75 -15.09 2.32
C PHE A 263 11.62 -16.11 2.40
N HIS A 264 10.66 -15.98 1.51
CA HIS A 264 9.49 -16.85 1.43
C HIS A 264 9.40 -17.44 0.04
N GLU A 265 9.10 -18.73 -0.05
CA GLU A 265 8.99 -19.42 -1.34
C GLU A 265 7.95 -18.77 -2.26
N THR A 266 6.87 -18.24 -1.67
CA THR A 266 5.80 -17.59 -2.41
C THR A 266 6.12 -16.17 -2.90
N VAL A 267 7.24 -15.59 -2.48
CA VAL A 267 7.65 -14.22 -2.84
C VAL A 267 8.93 -14.26 -3.67
N SER A 268 9.94 -14.97 -3.17
CA SER A 268 11.29 -15.03 -3.75
C SER A 268 11.61 -16.36 -4.43
N GLY A 269 10.78 -17.39 -4.26
CA GLY A 269 11.12 -18.76 -4.70
C GLY A 269 12.17 -19.47 -3.83
N VAL A 270 12.60 -18.81 -2.75
CA VAL A 270 13.57 -19.32 -1.77
C VAL A 270 12.89 -19.30 -0.40
N ASP A 271 12.99 -20.40 0.35
CA ASP A 271 12.38 -20.55 1.67
C ASP A 271 13.42 -20.52 2.80
N GLY A 272 13.04 -19.92 3.95
CA GLY A 272 13.79 -19.96 5.21
C GLY A 272 15.18 -19.32 5.20
N ALA A 273 15.59 -18.70 4.10
CA ALA A 273 16.81 -17.90 4.01
C ALA A 273 16.58 -16.49 4.58
N THR A 274 17.64 -15.80 4.97
CA THR A 274 17.59 -14.43 5.49
C THR A 274 18.68 -13.59 4.83
N HIS A 275 18.72 -12.28 5.01
CA HIS A 275 19.89 -11.53 4.51
C HIS A 275 21.10 -11.69 5.45
N THR A 276 20.91 -11.67 6.78
CA THR A 276 22.03 -11.60 7.74
C THR A 276 22.20 -12.85 8.62
N GLY A 277 21.40 -13.89 8.40
CA GLY A 277 21.33 -15.07 9.28
C GLY A 277 20.49 -14.85 10.55
N LYS A 278 20.03 -13.62 10.79
CA LYS A 278 19.17 -13.18 11.91
C LYS A 278 17.83 -12.67 11.38
N ARG A 279 16.80 -12.63 12.24
CA ARG A 279 15.42 -12.28 11.85
C ARG A 279 14.76 -11.20 12.71
N TYR A 280 15.18 -11.04 13.97
CA TYR A 280 14.39 -10.36 15.01
C TYR A 280 15.10 -9.17 15.66
N THR A 281 16.06 -8.55 14.97
CA THR A 281 16.75 -7.35 15.47
C THR A 281 17.11 -6.44 14.31
N LEU A 282 16.39 -5.33 14.20
CA LEU A 282 16.61 -4.31 13.16
C LEU A 282 17.77 -3.41 13.59
N SER A 283 18.92 -3.57 12.95
CA SER A 283 20.18 -2.94 13.37
C SER A 283 21.16 -2.72 12.20
N ASN A 284 22.26 -2.01 12.47
CA ASN A 284 23.36 -1.82 11.51
C ASN A 284 24.17 -3.11 11.22
N GLU A 285 23.80 -4.24 11.82
CA GLU A 285 24.40 -5.55 11.58
C GLU A 285 24.35 -5.95 10.09
N TYR A 286 23.36 -5.45 9.35
CA TYR A 286 23.28 -5.62 7.91
C TYR A 286 24.54 -5.12 7.17
N TYR A 287 25.06 -3.94 7.52
CA TYR A 287 26.27 -3.40 6.89
C TYR A 287 27.53 -4.16 7.31
N LYS A 288 27.64 -4.51 8.60
CA LYS A 288 28.74 -5.34 9.11
C LYS A 288 28.79 -6.67 8.37
N PHE A 289 27.65 -7.33 8.23
CA PHE A 289 27.52 -8.59 7.51
C PHE A 289 28.01 -8.51 6.06
N ILE A 290 27.56 -7.49 5.32
CA ILE A 290 27.93 -7.30 3.91
C ILE A 290 29.44 -7.09 3.76
N LEU A 291 30.05 -6.28 4.62
CA LEU A 291 31.50 -6.01 4.58
C LEU A 291 32.32 -7.26 4.93
N ASP A 292 31.92 -8.01 5.96
CA ASP A 292 32.62 -9.23 6.39
C ASP A 292 32.57 -10.34 5.34
N HIS A 293 31.49 -10.39 4.55
CA HIS A 293 31.20 -11.49 3.63
C HIS A 293 31.29 -11.10 2.14
N GLU A 294 31.76 -9.89 1.81
CA GLU A 294 31.83 -9.32 0.45
C GLU A 294 32.41 -10.30 -0.57
N LYS A 295 33.48 -11.01 -0.22
CA LYS A 295 34.18 -11.95 -1.13
C LYS A 295 33.60 -13.36 -1.16
N SER A 296 32.59 -13.65 -0.34
CA SER A 296 32.06 -15.01 -0.12
C SER A 296 30.77 -15.30 -0.92
N PHE A 297 30.14 -14.27 -1.47
CA PHE A 297 28.88 -14.40 -2.21
C PHE A 297 29.08 -15.16 -3.53
N LYS A 298 28.17 -16.08 -3.79
CA LYS A 298 28.11 -16.86 -5.03
C LYS A 298 26.75 -16.70 -5.69
N PRO A 299 26.63 -16.82 -7.04
CA PRO A 299 25.33 -16.87 -7.70
C PRO A 299 24.43 -17.96 -7.09
N LEU A 300 23.17 -17.62 -6.83
CA LEU A 300 22.15 -18.56 -6.40
C LEU A 300 21.22 -18.85 -7.58
N GLU A 301 21.07 -20.12 -7.93
CA GLU A 301 20.06 -20.57 -8.89
C GLU A 301 18.79 -20.96 -8.13
N VAL A 302 17.66 -20.29 -8.46
CA VAL A 302 16.35 -20.60 -7.88
C VAL A 302 15.63 -21.54 -8.84
N LEU A 303 15.43 -22.78 -8.39
CA LEU A 303 14.79 -23.81 -9.21
C LEU A 303 13.26 -23.76 -9.05
N PRO A 304 12.50 -24.08 -10.12
CA PRO A 304 11.06 -24.24 -10.02
C PRO A 304 10.68 -25.38 -9.06
N THR A 305 9.71 -25.12 -8.19
CA THR A 305 9.11 -26.04 -7.24
C THR A 305 7.58 -25.96 -7.35
N GLU A 306 6.87 -26.90 -6.71
CA GLU A 306 5.40 -26.83 -6.64
C GLU A 306 4.89 -25.61 -5.86
N ASP A 307 5.68 -25.13 -4.92
CA ASP A 307 5.31 -24.06 -3.99
C ASP A 307 5.69 -22.65 -4.51
N ASN A 308 6.59 -22.55 -5.51
CA ASN A 308 6.96 -21.29 -6.16
C ASN A 308 6.37 -21.10 -7.58
N LYS A 309 5.54 -22.03 -8.05
CA LYS A 309 4.99 -22.04 -9.43
C LYS A 309 4.14 -20.84 -9.84
N HIS A 310 3.62 -20.07 -8.88
CA HIS A 310 2.85 -18.85 -9.17
C HIS A 310 3.77 -17.66 -9.50
N ILE A 311 5.06 -17.75 -9.18
CA ILE A 311 6.05 -16.73 -9.55
C ILE A 311 6.31 -16.85 -11.06
N LYS A 312 5.82 -15.88 -11.84
CA LYS A 312 5.90 -15.90 -13.31
C LYS A 312 7.33 -15.97 -13.85
N THR A 313 8.28 -15.35 -13.13
CA THR A 313 9.69 -15.34 -13.51
C THR A 313 10.51 -15.41 -12.24
N LEU A 314 11.16 -16.56 -12.02
CA LEU A 314 12.04 -16.76 -10.87
C LEU A 314 13.22 -15.80 -10.93
N PRO A 315 13.69 -15.32 -9.78
CA PRO A 315 14.76 -14.33 -9.73
C PRO A 315 16.08 -14.95 -10.17
N THR A 316 16.85 -14.17 -10.93
CA THR A 316 18.12 -14.59 -11.54
C THR A 316 19.32 -13.83 -10.99
N THR A 317 19.07 -12.76 -10.24
CA THR A 317 20.12 -11.87 -9.73
C THR A 317 20.54 -12.20 -8.30
N LEU A 318 19.93 -13.21 -7.68
CA LEU A 318 20.26 -13.57 -6.30
C LEU A 318 21.66 -14.15 -6.17
N VAL A 319 22.28 -13.81 -5.04
CA VAL A 319 23.53 -14.39 -4.58
C VAL A 319 23.38 -14.86 -3.15
N HIS A 320 24.16 -15.86 -2.76
CA HIS A 320 24.08 -16.42 -1.43
C HIS A 320 25.45 -16.69 -0.82
N THR A 321 25.48 -16.76 0.50
CA THR A 321 26.61 -17.24 1.31
C THR A 321 26.07 -18.05 2.49
N LYS A 322 26.90 -18.93 3.06
CA LYS A 322 26.51 -19.81 4.18
C LYS A 322 27.33 -19.51 5.42
N VAL A 323 26.69 -18.97 6.44
CA VAL A 323 27.35 -18.46 7.66
C VAL A 323 26.95 -19.26 8.89
N ALA A 324 27.91 -19.55 9.77
CA ALA A 324 27.62 -20.15 11.07
C ALA A 324 27.14 -19.05 12.02
N VAL A 325 25.93 -19.18 12.56
CA VAL A 325 25.35 -18.19 13.47
C VAL A 325 25.41 -18.72 14.90
N GLY A 326 25.97 -17.92 15.81
CA GLY A 326 25.96 -18.19 17.25
C GLY A 326 26.79 -19.39 17.70
N GLY A 327 27.95 -19.65 17.06
CA GLY A 327 28.84 -20.77 17.43
C GLY A 327 28.29 -22.16 17.10
N THR A 328 27.12 -22.25 16.44
CA THR A 328 26.52 -23.52 16.04
C THR A 328 27.22 -24.10 14.81
N ARG A 329 27.29 -25.44 14.71
CA ARG A 329 27.82 -26.14 13.52
C ARG A 329 26.92 -25.99 12.29
N LYS A 330 25.64 -25.62 12.47
CA LYS A 330 24.66 -25.49 11.38
C LYS A 330 24.83 -24.13 10.70
N LYS A 331 25.20 -24.17 9.42
CA LYS A 331 25.28 -22.96 8.59
C LYS A 331 23.88 -22.52 8.17
N ARG A 332 23.62 -21.22 8.20
CA ARG A 332 22.40 -20.59 7.68
C ARG A 332 22.68 -20.00 6.31
N GLU A 333 21.69 -20.09 5.44
CA GLU A 333 21.74 -19.49 4.11
C GLU A 333 21.39 -18.01 4.19
N CYS A 334 22.31 -17.18 3.69
CA CYS A 334 22.20 -15.74 3.67
C CYS A 334 22.13 -15.28 2.20
N VAL A 335 21.09 -14.56 1.81
CA VAL A 335 20.76 -14.26 0.41
C VAL A 335 20.62 -12.76 0.20
N PHE A 336 21.13 -12.26 -0.94
CA PHE A 336 21.06 -10.85 -1.34
C PHE A 336 20.80 -10.73 -2.83
N ASN A 337 20.30 -9.57 -3.26
CA ASN A 337 20.30 -9.21 -4.67
C ASN A 337 21.71 -8.76 -5.10
N ARG A 338 22.18 -9.21 -6.27
CA ARG A 338 23.49 -8.78 -6.79
C ARG A 338 23.54 -7.27 -7.04
N GLY A 339 22.46 -6.66 -7.53
CA GLY A 339 22.36 -5.23 -7.75
C GLY A 339 22.50 -4.43 -6.45
N GLU A 340 21.99 -4.95 -5.34
CA GLU A 340 22.13 -4.38 -4.00
C GLU A 340 23.58 -4.42 -3.51
N LEU A 341 24.24 -5.58 -3.63
CA LEU A 341 25.67 -5.67 -3.28
C LEU A 341 26.54 -4.81 -4.19
N ASP A 342 26.27 -4.78 -5.48
CA ASP A 342 27.04 -4.00 -6.46
C ASP A 342 26.94 -2.51 -6.16
N ILE A 343 25.75 -1.98 -5.88
CA ILE A 343 25.61 -0.55 -5.54
C ILE A 343 26.23 -0.25 -4.18
N LEU A 344 26.07 -1.10 -3.16
CA LEU A 344 26.59 -0.83 -1.82
C LEU A 344 28.10 -0.97 -1.72
N LEU A 345 28.70 -1.92 -2.45
CA LEU A 345 30.12 -2.27 -2.29
C LEU A 345 31.01 -1.67 -3.39
N LYS A 346 30.52 -1.50 -4.62
CA LYS A 346 31.34 -1.02 -5.75
C LYS A 346 31.22 0.47 -5.99
N ASN A 347 30.07 1.08 -5.65
CA ASN A 347 29.93 2.53 -5.74
C ASN A 347 30.68 3.20 -4.58
N LYS A 348 31.67 4.06 -4.89
CA LYS A 348 32.52 4.70 -3.88
C LYS A 348 31.73 5.52 -2.85
N ALA A 349 30.70 6.25 -3.28
CA ALA A 349 29.91 7.09 -2.39
C ALA A 349 29.09 6.23 -1.43
N TRP A 350 28.33 5.26 -1.95
CA TRP A 350 27.52 4.37 -1.11
C TRP A 350 28.37 3.47 -0.22
N ARG A 351 29.51 2.96 -0.72
CA ARG A 351 30.45 2.19 0.10
C ARG A 351 30.94 2.98 1.30
N SER A 352 31.24 4.27 1.13
CA SER A 352 31.67 5.12 2.25
C SER A 352 30.61 5.25 3.34
N ILE A 353 29.33 5.33 2.96
CA ILE A 353 28.19 5.36 3.88
C ILE A 353 28.03 4.00 4.58
N VAL A 354 28.15 2.89 3.83
CA VAL A 354 28.09 1.53 4.38
C VAL A 354 29.16 1.30 5.45
N VAL A 355 30.42 1.68 5.17
CA VAL A 355 31.51 1.57 6.16
C VAL A 355 31.21 2.40 7.40
N ARG A 356 30.70 3.62 7.22
CA ARG A 356 30.38 4.53 8.32
C ARG A 356 29.25 4.00 9.19
N PHE A 357 28.15 3.56 8.59
CA PHE A 357 27.03 2.94 9.30
C PHE A 357 27.39 1.61 9.96
N ALA A 358 28.33 0.84 9.41
CA ALA A 358 28.83 -0.36 10.08
C ALA A 358 29.59 -0.02 11.38
N SER A 359 30.28 1.12 11.44
CA SER A 359 31.05 1.56 12.61
C SER A 359 30.26 2.42 13.60
N ASP A 360 29.32 3.23 13.14
CA ASP A 360 28.54 4.17 13.94
C ASP A 360 27.05 3.85 13.83
N GLU A 361 26.54 3.14 14.84
CA GLU A 361 25.12 2.79 14.90
C GLU A 361 24.24 4.02 15.13
N GLY A 362 24.71 5.02 15.88
CA GLY A 362 23.93 6.22 16.17
C GLY A 362 23.72 7.10 14.94
N GLU A 363 24.72 7.18 14.07
CA GLU A 363 24.58 7.85 12.78
C GLU A 363 23.59 7.12 11.86
N TRP A 364 23.70 5.79 11.78
CA TRP A 364 22.74 4.98 11.02
C TRP A 364 21.31 5.18 11.54
N GLN A 365 21.08 5.14 12.86
CA GLN A 365 19.75 5.30 13.44
C GLN A 365 19.12 6.64 13.05
N ARG A 366 19.86 7.75 13.10
CA ARG A 366 19.36 9.07 12.70
C ARG A 366 18.97 9.12 11.21
N ALA A 367 19.83 8.58 10.34
CA ALA A 367 19.54 8.52 8.91
C ALA A 367 18.35 7.60 8.60
N PHE A 368 18.23 6.49 9.33
CA PHE A 368 17.12 5.55 9.20
C PHE A 368 15.79 6.21 9.61
N GLU A 369 15.72 6.85 10.78
CA GLU A 369 14.48 7.49 11.25
C GLU A 369 14.05 8.62 10.30
N SER A 370 14.99 9.42 9.80
CA SER A 370 14.71 10.44 8.77
C SER A 370 14.19 9.83 7.48
N GLY A 371 14.89 8.84 6.94
CA GLY A 371 14.51 8.16 5.70
C GLY A 371 13.18 7.42 5.80
N PHE A 372 12.89 6.79 6.93
CA PHE A 372 11.65 6.06 7.15
C PHE A 372 10.45 6.99 7.33
N THR A 373 10.65 8.14 7.98
CA THR A 373 9.61 9.19 8.08
C THR A 373 9.24 9.71 6.68
N LYS A 374 10.25 10.04 5.85
CA LYS A 374 10.01 10.45 4.45
C LYS A 374 9.34 9.35 3.63
N LEU A 375 9.70 8.08 3.84
CA LEU A 375 9.08 6.92 3.18
C LEU A 375 7.57 6.86 3.45
N ILE A 376 7.15 6.90 4.71
CA ILE A 376 5.73 6.75 5.09
C ILE A 376 4.89 8.00 4.76
N ASP A 377 5.52 9.16 4.60
CA ASP A 377 4.86 10.42 4.22
C ASP A 377 4.87 10.66 2.71
N SER A 378 5.67 9.89 1.96
CA SER A 378 5.86 10.08 0.53
C SER A 378 4.54 9.98 -0.25
N HIS A 379 4.38 10.95 -1.18
CA HIS A 379 3.24 11.06 -2.09
C HIS A 379 1.88 11.32 -1.43
N PHE A 380 1.85 11.65 -0.13
CA PHE A 380 0.66 12.21 0.50
C PHE A 380 0.65 13.74 0.46
N LYS A 381 -0.56 14.31 0.47
CA LYS A 381 -0.78 15.75 0.52
C LYS A 381 -1.58 16.09 1.77
N ARG A 382 -1.25 17.22 2.41
CA ARG A 382 -1.97 17.75 3.58
C ARG A 382 -1.98 16.77 4.76
N LEU A 383 -0.82 16.16 5.03
CA LEU A 383 -0.60 15.47 6.29
C LEU A 383 -0.66 16.48 7.45
N ARG A 384 -1.17 16.03 8.59
CA ARG A 384 -1.42 16.89 9.75
C ARG A 384 -0.50 16.50 10.89
N VAL A 385 -0.02 17.50 11.62
CA VAL A 385 0.71 17.29 12.87
C VAL A 385 -0.22 16.54 13.83
N TYR A 386 0.32 15.50 14.46
CA TYR A 386 -0.43 14.73 15.44
C TYR A 386 -0.64 15.53 16.73
N SER A 387 -1.86 15.48 17.25
CA SER A 387 -2.22 15.88 18.60
C SER A 387 -3.02 14.75 19.22
N GLU A 388 -2.85 14.50 20.53
CA GLU A 388 -3.65 13.46 21.19
C GLU A 388 -5.16 13.76 21.03
N PRO A 389 -5.99 12.71 20.82
CA PRO A 389 -7.44 12.86 20.83
C PRO A 389 -7.90 13.32 22.21
N ASP A 390 -9.04 13.99 22.27
CA ASP A 390 -9.70 14.25 23.55
C ASP A 390 -10.08 12.93 24.22
N GLU A 391 -9.83 12.80 25.53
CA GLU A 391 -10.27 11.64 26.31
C GLU A 391 -11.80 11.52 26.19
N THR A 392 -12.27 10.45 25.54
CA THR A 392 -13.70 10.13 25.44
C THR A 392 -14.17 9.25 26.58
#